data_AF-A0A0F9DLU1-F1
#
_entry.id   AF-A0A0F9DLU1-F1
#
_cell.length_a   1.000
_cell.length_b   1.000
_cell.length_c   1.000
_cell.angle_alpha   90.00
_cell.angle_beta   90.00
_cell.angle_gamma   90.00
#
_symmetry.space_group_name_H-M   'P 1'
#
loop_
_entity.id
_entity.type
_entity.pdbx_description
1 polymer ?
#
loop_
_entity_poly.entity_id
_entity_poly.type
_entity_poly.pdbx_seq_one_letter_code
_entity_poly.pdbx_strand_id
1 'polypeptide(L)'
;MIGFRMHGKMLRFMISLPPKDADEFRYTPSKHRERSPAAQIEAWEQSVRQRWRALALVIKAKLEAVETGITTFEEEFMPHILLPNGETVAQHMIPQIEQAYKTGEMPSMLPMLKGHN
;
A
#
# COMPACT_ATOMS: atom_id res chain seq x y z
N MET A 1 1.96 -6.84 4.32
CA MET A 1 2.84 -6.36 3.23
C MET A 1 2.87 -7.43 2.16
N ILE A 2 2.85 -7.06 0.89
CA ILE A 2 3.20 -7.96 -0.22
C ILE A 2 4.24 -7.28 -1.08
N GLY A 3 5.24 -8.05 -1.52
CA GLY A 3 6.26 -7.59 -2.46
C GLY A 3 6.42 -8.61 -3.57
N PHE A 4 6.61 -8.12 -4.80
CA PHE A 4 6.81 -8.96 -5.97
C PHE A 4 7.60 -8.21 -7.04
N ARG A 5 8.20 -8.95 -7.98
CA ARG A 5 8.99 -8.39 -9.07
C ARG A 5 8.18 -8.34 -10.36
N MET A 6 8.21 -7.21 -11.06
CA MET A 6 7.56 -7.03 -12.37
C MET A 6 8.34 -6.00 -13.20
N HIS A 7 8.50 -6.23 -14.52
CA HIS A 7 9.31 -5.40 -15.42
C HIS A 7 10.70 -5.02 -14.88
N GLY A 8 11.38 -5.97 -14.23
CA GLY A 8 12.70 -5.75 -13.63
C GLY A 8 12.72 -4.87 -12.37
N LYS A 9 11.56 -4.40 -11.89
CA LYS A 9 11.43 -3.58 -10.68
C LYS A 9 10.86 -4.40 -9.53
N MET A 10 11.30 -4.13 -8.31
CA MET A 10 10.70 -4.69 -7.10
C MET A 10 9.58 -3.76 -6.63
N LEU A 11 8.37 -4.28 -6.50
CA LEU A 11 7.21 -3.53 -6.03
C LEU A 11 6.87 -3.92 -4.59
N ARG A 12 6.38 -2.97 -3.80
CA ARG A 12 5.87 -3.20 -2.45
C ARG A 12 4.53 -2.51 -2.22
N PHE A 13 3.54 -3.30 -1.83
CA PHE A 13 2.24 -2.81 -1.37
C PHE A 13 2.10 -3.02 0.14
N MET A 14 1.70 -1.94 0.81
CA MET A 14 1.42 -1.94 2.24
C MET A 14 -0.09 -1.98 2.45
N ILE A 15 -0.55 -2.95 3.22
CA ILE A 15 -1.94 -3.02 3.71
C ILE A 15 -1.87 -2.86 5.23
N SER A 16 -2.67 -1.94 5.76
CA SER A 16 -2.93 -1.89 7.20
C SER A 16 -4.00 -2.93 7.54
N LEU A 17 -3.59 -3.95 8.29
CA LEU A 17 -4.53 -4.94 8.82
C LEU A 17 -5.07 -4.43 10.16
N PRO A 18 -6.37 -4.62 10.43
CA PRO A 18 -6.94 -4.17 11.68
C PRO A 18 -6.37 -4.99 12.84
N PRO A 19 -6.16 -4.39 14.03
CA PRO A 19 -5.68 -5.12 15.19
C PRO A 19 -6.76 -6.09 15.68
N LYS A 20 -6.34 -7.26 16.18
CA LYS A 20 -7.27 -8.36 16.51
C LYS A 20 -8.21 -8.01 17.67
N ASP A 21 -7.76 -7.14 18.55
CA ASP A 21 -8.44 -6.66 19.75
C ASP A 21 -9.23 -5.36 19.54
N ALA A 22 -9.43 -4.91 18.29
CA ALA A 22 -10.21 -3.72 18.01
C ALA A 22 -11.66 -3.85 18.52
N ASP A 23 -12.19 -2.78 19.09
CA ASP A 23 -13.56 -2.73 19.64
C ASP A 23 -14.64 -3.09 18.60
N GLU A 24 -14.39 -2.80 17.32
CA GLU A 24 -15.29 -3.18 16.21
C GLU A 24 -15.51 -4.70 16.10
N PHE A 25 -14.51 -5.50 16.51
CA PHE A 25 -14.61 -6.96 16.57
C PHE A 25 -15.08 -7.44 17.92
N ARG A 26 -14.88 -6.67 18.99
CA ARG A 26 -15.40 -6.99 20.32
C ARG A 26 -16.92 -6.81 20.44
N TYR A 27 -17.50 -5.77 19.84
CA TYR A 27 -18.92 -5.44 20.01
C TYR A 27 -19.74 -5.49 18.72
N THR A 28 -20.93 -6.08 18.79
CA THR A 28 -21.86 -6.14 17.65
C THR A 28 -22.24 -4.73 17.17
N PRO A 29 -22.34 -4.47 15.85
CA PRO A 29 -22.49 -3.10 15.35
C PRO A 29 -23.85 -2.48 15.68
N SER A 30 -24.91 -3.30 15.76
CA SER A 30 -26.29 -2.81 15.94
C SER A 30 -26.65 -2.54 17.40
N LYS A 31 -26.27 -3.42 18.33
CA LYS A 31 -26.72 -3.36 19.74
C LYS A 31 -25.58 -3.19 20.74
N HIS A 32 -24.35 -3.01 20.25
CA HIS A 32 -23.14 -2.90 21.07
C HIS A 32 -22.99 -3.99 22.14
N ARG A 33 -23.51 -5.19 21.84
CA ARG A 33 -23.34 -6.36 22.72
C ARG A 33 -22.00 -7.02 22.46
N GLU A 34 -21.32 -7.42 23.52
CA GLU A 34 -20.05 -8.14 23.43
C GLU A 34 -20.24 -9.47 22.67
N ARG A 35 -19.38 -9.72 21.68
CA ARG A 35 -19.34 -10.96 20.91
C ARG A 35 -18.66 -12.05 21.73
N SER A 36 -19.04 -13.31 21.49
CA SER A 36 -18.27 -14.46 22.00
C SER A 36 -16.85 -14.46 21.41
N PRO A 37 -15.84 -15.04 22.08
CA PRO A 37 -14.47 -15.07 21.59
C PRO A 37 -14.34 -15.64 20.15
N ALA A 38 -15.10 -16.69 19.82
CA ALA A 38 -15.12 -17.27 18.48
C ALA A 38 -15.67 -16.27 17.43
N ALA A 39 -16.76 -15.57 17.75
CA ALA A 39 -17.35 -14.58 16.86
C ALA A 39 -16.47 -13.33 16.69
N GLN A 40 -15.66 -12.96 17.69
CA GLN A 40 -14.66 -11.90 17.56
C GLN A 40 -13.57 -12.28 16.54
N ILE A 41 -13.05 -13.52 16.63
CA ILE A 41 -12.04 -14.04 15.70
C ILE A 41 -12.60 -14.10 14.27
N GLU A 42 -13.81 -14.64 14.09
CA GLU A 42 -14.44 -14.74 12.79
C GLU A 42 -14.64 -13.36 12.14
N ALA A 43 -15.12 -12.37 12.90
CA ALA A 43 -15.31 -11.01 12.43
C ALA A 43 -13.98 -10.36 12.02
N TRP A 44 -12.91 -10.55 12.81
CA TRP A 44 -11.58 -10.05 12.49
C TRP A 44 -11.03 -10.70 11.22
N GLU A 45 -11.11 -12.02 11.09
CA GLU A 45 -10.66 -12.72 9.88
C GLU A 45 -11.42 -12.29 8.63
N GLN A 46 -12.74 -12.06 8.76
CA GLN A 46 -13.55 -11.53 7.66
C GLN A 46 -13.02 -10.16 7.21
N SER A 47 -12.74 -9.26 8.17
CA SER A 47 -12.16 -7.94 7.88
C SER A 47 -10.77 -8.05 7.24
N VAL A 48 -9.90 -8.94 7.73
CA VAL A 48 -8.60 -9.22 7.12
C VAL A 48 -8.76 -9.69 5.67
N ARG A 49 -9.63 -10.67 5.41
CA ARG A 49 -9.92 -11.16 4.04
C ARG A 49 -10.47 -10.04 3.16
N GLN A 50 -11.31 -9.16 3.69
CA GLN A 50 -11.82 -7.99 2.96
C GLN A 50 -10.69 -7.05 2.55
N ARG A 51 -9.74 -6.74 3.44
CA ARG A 51 -8.57 -5.89 3.12
C ARG A 51 -7.71 -6.51 2.01
N TRP A 52 -7.49 -7.82 2.03
CA TRP A 52 -6.77 -8.52 0.96
C TRP A 52 -7.50 -8.49 -0.38
N ARG A 53 -8.83 -8.70 -0.38
CA ARG A 53 -9.64 -8.58 -1.60
C ARG A 53 -9.60 -7.16 -2.17
N ALA A 54 -9.65 -6.14 -1.33
CA ALA A 54 -9.53 -4.76 -1.75
C ALA A 54 -8.17 -4.48 -2.41
N LEU A 55 -7.07 -4.97 -1.83
CA LEU A 55 -5.76 -4.85 -2.48
C LEU A 55 -5.74 -5.56 -3.84
N ALA A 56 -6.23 -6.79 -3.90
CA ALA A 56 -6.26 -7.56 -5.14
C ALA A 56 -7.08 -6.85 -6.23
N LEU A 57 -8.21 -6.23 -5.86
CA LEU A 57 -9.03 -5.44 -6.79
C LEU A 57 -8.26 -4.24 -7.34
N VAL A 58 -7.58 -3.49 -6.48
CA VAL A 58 -6.77 -2.34 -6.91
C VAL A 58 -5.64 -2.78 -7.85
N ILE A 59 -4.88 -3.82 -7.49
CA ILE A 59 -3.80 -4.31 -8.35
C ILE A 59 -4.32 -4.75 -9.72
N LYS A 60 -5.48 -5.44 -9.77
CA LYS A 60 -6.11 -5.82 -11.03
C LYS A 60 -6.50 -4.61 -11.87
N ALA A 61 -7.10 -3.59 -11.27
CA ALA A 61 -7.46 -2.37 -11.97
C ALA A 61 -6.22 -1.65 -12.53
N LYS A 62 -5.12 -1.60 -11.76
CA LYS A 62 -3.85 -1.04 -12.23
C LYS A 62 -3.28 -1.80 -13.44
N LEU A 63 -3.33 -3.14 -13.40
CA LEU A 63 -2.88 -3.98 -14.50
C LEU A 63 -3.74 -3.77 -15.75
N GLU A 64 -5.06 -3.74 -15.62
CA GLU A 64 -6.00 -3.47 -16.71
C GLU A 64 -5.75 -2.09 -17.35
N ALA A 65 -5.50 -1.06 -16.53
CA ALA A 65 -5.19 0.28 -17.02
C ALA A 65 -3.89 0.31 -17.86
N VAL A 66 -2.89 -0.49 -17.47
CA VAL A 66 -1.66 -0.65 -18.26
C VAL A 66 -1.92 -1.44 -19.54
N GLU A 67 -2.66 -2.55 -19.46
CA GLU A 67 -2.95 -3.42 -20.61
C GLU A 67 -3.80 -2.71 -21.69
N THR A 68 -4.75 -1.89 -21.26
CA THR A 68 -5.61 -1.08 -22.16
C THR A 68 -4.94 0.22 -22.64
N GLY A 69 -3.70 0.49 -22.18
CA GLY A 69 -2.94 1.66 -22.61
C GLY A 69 -3.42 3.00 -22.04
N ILE A 70 -4.22 2.98 -20.96
CA ILE A 70 -4.62 4.19 -20.24
C ILE A 70 -3.41 4.86 -19.58
N THR A 71 -2.43 4.06 -19.18
CA THR A 71 -1.19 4.49 -18.53
C THR A 71 -0.07 3.49 -18.82
N THR A 72 1.17 3.87 -18.58
CA THR A 72 2.32 2.96 -18.63
C THR A 72 2.53 2.25 -17.29
N PHE A 73 3.28 1.14 -17.32
CA PHE A 73 3.68 0.45 -16.09
C PHE A 73 4.46 1.39 -15.15
N GLU A 74 5.41 2.15 -15.71
CA GLU A 74 6.25 3.08 -14.98
C GLU A 74 5.42 4.09 -14.20
N GLU A 75 4.41 4.70 -14.83
CA GLU A 75 3.54 5.71 -14.19
C GLU A 75 2.64 5.08 -13.13
N GLU A 76 1.92 4.00 -13.47
CA GLU A 76 0.86 3.44 -12.63
C GLU A 76 1.39 2.74 -11.37
N PHE A 77 2.57 2.15 -11.48
CA PHE A 77 3.24 1.44 -10.39
C PHE A 77 4.40 2.23 -9.78
N MET A 78 4.76 3.42 -10.32
CA MET A 78 5.82 4.28 -9.78
C MET A 78 5.82 4.36 -8.26
N PRO A 79 4.68 4.69 -7.62
CA PRO A 79 4.63 4.94 -6.17
C PRO A 79 4.99 3.70 -5.33
N HIS A 80 4.90 2.51 -5.92
CA HIS A 80 5.09 1.21 -5.26
C HIS A 80 6.47 0.61 -5.53
N ILE A 81 7.30 1.19 -6.39
CA ILE A 81 8.65 0.71 -6.68
C ILE A 81 9.53 0.89 -5.45
N LEU A 82 10.25 -0.15 -5.06
CA LEU A 82 11.28 -0.08 -4.02
C LEU A 82 12.56 0.58 -4.54
N LEU A 83 13.03 1.54 -3.76
CA LEU A 83 14.34 2.14 -3.86
C LEU A 83 15.39 1.27 -3.12
N PRO A 84 16.69 1.48 -3.38
CA PRO A 84 17.77 0.70 -2.75
C PRO A 84 17.80 0.78 -1.23
N ASN A 85 17.31 1.88 -0.66
CA ASN A 85 17.21 2.07 0.79
C ASN A 85 16.05 1.27 1.42
N GLY A 86 15.25 0.56 0.62
CA GLY A 86 14.11 -0.25 1.08
C GLY A 86 12.81 0.53 1.27
N GLU A 87 12.76 1.83 0.93
CA GLU A 87 11.53 2.62 0.86
C GLU A 87 10.87 2.52 -0.51
N THR A 88 9.58 2.81 -0.62
CA THR A 88 8.97 3.00 -1.94
C THR A 88 9.20 4.42 -2.45
N VAL A 89 9.12 4.62 -3.77
CA VAL A 89 9.16 5.97 -4.36
C VAL A 89 8.14 6.91 -3.71
N ALA A 90 6.91 6.44 -3.42
CA ALA A 90 5.92 7.26 -2.72
C ALA A 90 6.40 7.74 -1.34
N GLN A 91 6.94 6.83 -0.53
CA GLN A 91 7.42 7.15 0.81
C GLN A 91 8.55 8.19 0.76
N HIS A 92 9.40 8.08 -0.27
CA HIS A 92 10.48 9.02 -0.47
C HIS A 92 10.01 10.38 -1.01
N MET A 93 9.10 10.39 -1.98
CA MET A 93 8.77 11.58 -2.76
C MET A 93 7.65 12.44 -2.18
N ILE A 94 6.69 11.85 -1.45
CA ILE A 94 5.58 12.62 -0.88
C ILE A 94 6.07 13.77 0.03
N PRO A 95 6.99 13.55 1.00
CA PRO A 95 7.48 14.65 1.85
C PRO A 95 8.22 15.74 1.06
N GLN A 96 8.91 15.34 -0.01
CA GLN A 96 9.67 16.25 -0.87
C GLN A 96 8.74 17.12 -1.72
N ILE A 97 7.67 16.56 -2.26
CA ILE A 97 6.63 17.30 -3.00
C ILE A 97 5.96 18.32 -2.06
N GLU A 98 5.61 17.92 -0.85
CA GLU A 98 5.03 18.83 0.16
C GLU A 98 5.96 19.99 0.49
N GLN A 99 7.26 19.72 0.63
CA GLN A 99 8.24 20.78 0.87
C GLN A 99 8.39 21.70 -0.33
N ALA A 100 8.43 21.15 -1.54
CA ALA A 100 8.51 21.93 -2.78
C ALA A 100 7.33 22.87 -2.95
N TYR A 101 6.11 22.46 -2.56
CA TYR A 101 4.95 23.35 -2.55
C TYR A 101 5.08 24.50 -1.54
N LYS A 102 5.79 24.30 -0.43
CA LYS A 102 6.01 25.33 0.59
C LYS A 102 7.12 26.31 0.21
N THR A 103 8.19 25.82 -0.41
CA THR A 103 9.38 26.63 -0.69
C THR A 103 9.42 27.16 -2.13
N GLY A 104 8.69 26.54 -3.07
CA GLY A 104 8.80 26.79 -4.49
C GLY A 104 10.07 26.19 -5.13
N GLU A 105 10.85 25.43 -4.37
CA GLU A 105 12.11 24.84 -4.81
C GLU A 105 11.93 23.36 -5.13
N MET A 106 12.53 22.91 -6.22
CA MET A 106 12.52 21.49 -6.57
C MET A 106 13.40 20.69 -5.59
N PRO A 107 12.97 19.46 -5.22
CA PRO A 107 13.78 18.61 -4.36
C PRO A 107 15.09 18.21 -5.05
N SER A 108 16.10 17.88 -4.23
CA SER A 108 17.36 17.35 -4.71
C SER A 108 17.17 16.00 -5.40
N MET A 109 18.14 15.63 -6.25
CA MET A 109 18.12 14.39 -7.01
C MET A 109 17.91 13.17 -6.11
N LEU A 110 17.27 12.13 -6.68
CA LEU A 110 17.06 10.85 -5.99
C LEU A 110 18.38 10.31 -5.41
N PRO A 111 18.34 9.62 -4.24
CA PRO A 111 19.53 9.06 -3.62
C PRO A 111 20.34 8.25 -4.63
N MET A 112 21.62 8.58 -4.78
CA MET A 112 22.49 7.87 -5.72
C MET A 112 22.52 6.37 -5.39
N LEU A 113 22.19 5.56 -6.39
CA LEU A 113 22.55 4.15 -6.46
C LEU A 113 24.08 4.05 -6.38
N LYS A 114 24.66 3.75 -5.21
CA LYS A 114 26.04 3.26 -5.17
C LYS A 114 26.06 1.89 -5.86
N GLY A 115 26.33 1.91 -7.17
CA GLY A 115 26.60 0.70 -7.94
C GLY A 115 27.69 -0.09 -7.24
N HIS A 116 27.37 -1.30 -6.80
CA HIS A 116 28.40 -2.25 -6.42
C HIS A 116 28.99 -2.75 -7.75
N ASN A 117 30.20 -2.30 -8.06
CA ASN A 117 31.07 -2.95 -9.04
C ASN A 117 31.46 -4.35 -8.55
#